data_AF-A0A4R8ZTI2-F1
#
_entry.id   AF-A0A4R8ZTI2-F1
#
_cell.length_a   1.000
_cell.length_b   1.000
_cell.length_c   1.000
_cell.angle_alpha   90.00
_cell.angle_beta   90.00
_cell.angle_gamma   90.00
#
_symmetry.space_group_name_H-M   'P 1'
#
loop_
_entity.id
_entity.type
_entity.pdbx_description
1 polymer ?
#
loop_
_entity_poly.entity_id
_entity_poly.type
_entity_poly.pdbx_seq_one_letter_code
_entity_poly.pdbx_strand_id
1 'polypeptide(L)'
;MSNESRVIDPVTQVELPVPAYGTPERAIRRAALKRDGLLRAIRFYPDYTHPWPLWDESGDVSAEDLGLSDALRQDLLCWGDEWDTTYRNDTGWPSLAARDVWMNEGDDLAERVQREVWDIADVRTEHRGFQEFRP
;
A
#
# COMPACT_ATOMS: atom_id res chain seq x y z
N MET A 1 -15.29 -10.09 15.64
CA MET A 1 -14.64 -9.10 16.52
C MET A 1 -13.15 -9.35 16.45
N SER A 2 -12.43 -8.67 15.54
CA SER A 2 -10.96 -8.70 15.56
C SER A 2 -10.49 -8.01 16.83
N ASN A 3 -9.74 -8.72 17.66
CA ASN A 3 -9.24 -8.20 18.93
C ASN A 3 -8.09 -7.22 18.61
N GLU A 4 -8.38 -5.93 18.48
CA GLU A 4 -7.37 -4.91 18.23
C GLU A 4 -6.48 -4.78 19.47
N SER A 5 -5.31 -5.42 19.43
CA SER A 5 -4.29 -5.22 20.47
C SER A 5 -3.76 -3.78 20.39
N ARG A 6 -3.52 -3.16 21.55
CA ARG A 6 -3.05 -1.78 21.67
C ARG A 6 -1.88 -1.71 22.64
N VAL A 7 -0.98 -0.76 22.42
CA VAL A 7 0.15 -0.45 23.31
C VAL A 7 0.25 1.07 23.50
N ILE A 8 0.64 1.51 24.70
CA ILE A 8 0.90 2.93 24.96
C ILE A 8 2.32 3.27 24.50
N ASP A 9 2.44 4.28 23.64
CA ASP A 9 3.73 4.86 23.30
C ASP A 9 4.38 5.47 24.56
N PRO A 10 5.58 5.02 24.97
CA PRO A 10 6.18 5.49 26.22
C PRO A 10 6.60 6.98 26.17
N VAL A 11 6.74 7.57 24.99
CA VAL A 11 7.16 8.97 24.81
C VAL A 11 5.94 9.88 24.68
N THR A 12 5.02 9.57 23.78
CA THR A 12 3.86 10.45 23.51
C THR A 12 2.65 10.15 24.39
N GLN A 13 2.65 9.02 25.11
CA GLN A 13 1.51 8.55 25.92
C GLN A 13 0.23 8.32 25.11
N VAL A 14 0.36 8.11 23.79
CA VAL A 14 -0.75 7.83 22.87
C VAL A 14 -0.92 6.32 22.70
N GLU A 15 -2.17 5.87 22.61
CA GLU A 15 -2.48 4.48 22.24
C GLU A 15 -2.14 4.21 20.77
N LEU A 16 -1.25 3.25 20.54
CA LEU A 16 -0.85 2.76 19.23
C LEU A 16 -1.58 1.44 18.93
N PRO A 17 -2.15 1.28 17.73
CA PRO A 17 -2.65 -0.01 17.29
C PRO A 17 -1.48 -0.97 17.06
N VAL A 18 -1.65 -2.21 17.52
CA VAL A 18 -0.75 -3.32 17.22
C VAL A 18 -1.47 -4.23 16.22
N PRO A 19 -1.02 -4.28 14.95
CA PRO A 19 -1.66 -5.14 13.97
C PRO A 19 -1.49 -6.61 14.34
N ALA A 20 -2.36 -7.48 13.84
CA ALA A 20 -2.32 -8.92 14.15
C ALA A 20 -0.98 -9.60 13.79
N TYR A 21 -0.21 -9.02 12.87
CA TYR A 21 1.12 -9.46 12.44
C TYR A 21 2.28 -8.74 13.15
N GLY A 22 1.98 -7.85 14.11
CA GLY A 22 2.95 -7.05 14.85
C GLY A 22 3.09 -7.46 16.31
N THR A 23 4.00 -6.79 17.02
CA THR A 23 4.12 -6.85 18.48
C THR A 23 4.09 -5.43 19.06
N PRO A 24 3.79 -5.25 20.36
CA PRO A 24 3.89 -3.95 21.03
C PRO A 24 5.24 -3.26 20.81
N GLU A 25 6.34 -3.99 20.87
CA GLU A 25 7.70 -3.47 20.69
C GLU A 25 7.91 -2.97 19.27
N ARG A 26 7.42 -3.71 18.26
CA ARG A 26 7.48 -3.29 16.85
C ARG A 26 6.61 -2.07 16.59
N ALA A 27 5.43 -1.98 17.21
CA ALA A 27 4.56 -0.82 17.09
C ALA A 27 5.22 0.44 17.70
N ILE A 28 5.81 0.35 18.89
CA ILE A 28 6.56 1.44 19.52
C ILE A 28 7.76 1.85 18.65
N ARG A 29 8.54 0.87 18.15
CA ARG A 29 9.68 1.15 17.26
C ARG A 29 9.25 1.88 15.99
N ARG A 30 8.19 1.40 15.33
CA ARG A 30 7.64 2.05 14.13
C ARG A 30 7.17 3.48 14.44
N ALA A 31 6.50 3.70 15.56
CA ALA A 31 6.07 5.05 15.96
C ALA A 31 7.27 5.98 16.19
N ALA A 32 8.36 5.49 16.78
CA ALA A 32 9.59 6.25 16.90
C ALA A 32 10.19 6.61 15.53
N LEU A 33 10.35 5.63 14.63
CA LEU A 33 10.84 5.88 13.26
C LEU A 33 9.99 6.91 12.51
N LYS A 34 8.67 6.84 12.66
CA LYS A 34 7.74 7.77 12.06
C LYS A 34 7.90 9.20 12.60
N ARG A 35 8.06 9.36 13.92
CA ARG A 35 8.31 10.68 14.52
C ARG A 35 9.63 11.29 14.05
N ASP A 36 10.65 10.46 13.86
CA ASP A 36 11.98 10.90 13.45
C ASP A 36 12.09 11.13 11.93
N GLY A 37 11.01 10.91 11.17
CA GLY A 37 11.00 11.05 9.70
C GLY A 37 11.82 9.99 8.97
N LEU A 38 12.11 8.86 9.61
CA LEU A 38 12.93 7.77 9.08
C LEU A 38 12.12 6.67 8.39
N LEU A 39 10.79 6.74 8.47
CA LEU A 39 9.90 5.78 7.84
C LEU A 39 9.59 6.25 6.41
N ARG A 40 9.87 5.42 5.41
CA ARG A 40 9.57 5.76 4.00
C ARG A 40 8.06 5.87 3.79
N ALA A 41 7.63 6.79 2.93
CA ALA A 41 6.26 6.82 2.43
C ALA A 41 6.22 6.12 1.07
N ILE A 42 5.42 5.06 0.95
CA ILE A 42 5.21 4.33 -0.29
C ILE A 42 3.79 4.60 -0.76
N ARG A 43 3.63 5.27 -1.89
CA ARG A 43 2.34 5.49 -2.54
C ARG A 43 2.03 4.29 -3.42
N PHE A 44 0.81 3.79 -3.33
CA PHE A 44 0.35 2.59 -4.02
C PHE A 44 -0.67 2.96 -5.09
N TYR A 45 -0.28 2.93 -6.36
CA TYR A 45 -1.14 3.17 -7.53
C TYR A 45 -0.43 2.71 -8.82
N PRO A 46 -1.17 2.28 -9.85
CA PRO A 46 -0.59 1.89 -11.13
C PRO A 46 -0.23 3.11 -11.99
N ASP A 47 0.74 2.96 -12.88
CA ASP A 47 1.08 3.93 -13.92
C ASP A 47 1.52 3.17 -15.18
N TYR A 48 1.27 3.73 -16.36
CA TYR A 48 1.70 3.13 -17.64
C TYR A 48 3.22 3.08 -17.80
N THR A 49 3.95 3.90 -17.05
CA THR A 49 5.40 4.07 -17.19
C THR A 49 6.21 3.04 -16.42
N HIS A 50 5.60 2.29 -15.50
CA HIS A 50 6.32 1.39 -14.61
C HIS A 50 5.50 0.15 -14.24
N PRO A 51 6.10 -1.06 -14.26
CA PRO A 51 5.38 -2.30 -13.95
C PRO A 51 4.96 -2.41 -12.48
N TRP A 52 5.67 -1.75 -11.56
CA TRP A 52 5.37 -1.82 -10.14
C TRP A 52 4.42 -0.69 -9.72
N PRO A 53 3.34 -0.97 -8.98
CA PRO A 53 2.42 0.06 -8.50
C PRO A 53 2.94 0.75 -7.22
N LEU A 54 4.26 0.97 -7.13
CA LEU A 54 4.96 1.36 -5.92
C LEU A 54 5.83 2.59 -6.19
N TRP A 55 5.62 3.64 -5.39
CA TRP A 55 6.29 4.93 -5.56
C TRP A 55 6.76 5.47 -4.23
N ASP A 56 8.01 5.88 -4.13
CA ASP A 56 8.50 6.65 -2.99
C ASP A 56 8.68 8.14 -3.36
N GLU A 57 9.28 8.92 -2.46
CA GLU A 57 9.52 10.36 -2.72
C GLU A 57 10.57 10.61 -3.82
N SER A 58 11.43 9.63 -4.10
CA SER A 58 12.49 9.71 -5.10
C SER A 58 12.05 9.20 -6.48
N GLY A 59 10.99 8.40 -6.55
CA GLY A 59 10.42 7.92 -7.81
C GLY A 59 9.81 6.54 -7.70
N ASP A 60 9.90 5.78 -8.79
CA ASP A 60 9.51 4.38 -8.85
C ASP A 60 10.41 3.53 -7.94
N VAL A 61 9.82 2.51 -7.30
CA VAL A 61 10.56 1.55 -6.48
C VAL A 61 10.15 0.13 -6.86
N SER A 62 11.13 -0.75 -7.00
CA SER A 62 10.85 -2.14 -7.31
C SER A 62 10.35 -2.90 -6.08
N ALA A 63 9.63 -3.99 -6.31
CA ALA A 63 9.22 -4.88 -5.24
C ALA A 63 10.43 -5.58 -4.57
N GLU A 64 11.52 -5.80 -5.32
CA GLU A 64 12.80 -6.29 -4.83
C GLU A 64 13.45 -5.32 -3.85
N ASP A 65 13.45 -4.02 -4.15
CA ASP A 65 14.03 -2.98 -3.29
C ASP A 65 13.31 -2.89 -1.93
N LEU A 66 12.02 -3.23 -1.91
CA LEU A 66 11.22 -3.33 -0.68
C LEU A 66 11.31 -4.71 0.00
N GLY A 67 11.95 -5.69 -0.64
CA GLY A 67 12.08 -7.05 -0.13
C GLY A 67 10.76 -7.82 -0.11
N LEU A 68 9.81 -7.50 -0.99
CA LEU A 68 8.51 -8.18 -1.04
C LEU A 68 8.64 -9.65 -1.42
N SER A 69 7.73 -10.50 -0.96
CA SER A 69 7.69 -11.92 -1.28
C SER A 69 7.37 -12.17 -2.75
N ASP A 70 7.93 -13.23 -3.35
CA ASP A 70 7.70 -13.54 -4.77
C ASP A 70 6.21 -13.74 -5.11
N ALA A 71 5.42 -14.29 -4.17
CA ALA A 71 3.98 -14.42 -4.34
C ALA A 71 3.29 -13.04 -4.43
N LEU A 72 3.63 -12.10 -3.55
CA LEU A 72 3.08 -10.74 -3.63
C LEU A 72 3.55 -10.01 -4.88
N ARG A 73 4.80 -10.21 -5.32
CA ARG A 73 5.29 -9.64 -6.58
C ARG A 73 4.46 -10.08 -7.77
N GLN A 74 4.16 -11.37 -7.87
CA GLN A 74 3.33 -11.91 -8.95
C GLN A 74 1.93 -11.30 -8.94
N ASP A 75 1.30 -11.22 -7.77
CA ASP A 75 -0.05 -10.67 -7.68
C ASP A 75 -0.09 -9.17 -8.03
N LEU A 76 0.93 -8.40 -7.63
CA LEU A 76 1.06 -6.98 -8.00
C LEU A 76 1.18 -6.77 -9.52
N LEU A 77 1.96 -7.63 -10.20
CA LEU A 77 2.10 -7.58 -11.66
C LEU A 77 0.77 -7.92 -12.34
N CYS A 78 0.10 -9.00 -11.93
CA CYS A 78 -1.21 -9.37 -12.47
C CYS A 78 -2.24 -8.24 -12.32
N TRP A 79 -2.30 -7.61 -11.16
CA TRP A 79 -3.21 -6.50 -10.88
C TRP A 79 -2.91 -5.24 -11.71
N GLY A 80 -1.62 -4.94 -11.93
CA GLY A 80 -1.17 -3.86 -12.83
C GLY A 80 -1.51 -4.15 -14.30
N ASP A 81 -1.27 -5.37 -14.77
CA ASP A 81 -1.59 -5.82 -16.12
C ASP A 81 -3.11 -5.78 -16.39
N GLU A 82 -3.94 -6.12 -15.41
CA GLU A 82 -5.40 -5.98 -15.52
C GLU A 82 -5.81 -4.51 -15.72
N TRP A 83 -5.18 -3.59 -15.00
CA TRP A 83 -5.42 -2.16 -15.18
C TRP A 83 -5.04 -1.70 -16.58
N ASP A 84 -3.84 -2.02 -17.07
CA ASP A 84 -3.36 -1.61 -18.40
C ASP A 84 -4.24 -2.15 -19.56
N THR A 85 -4.76 -3.36 -19.37
CA THR A 85 -5.61 -4.01 -20.37
C THR A 85 -7.07 -3.54 -20.34
N THR A 86 -7.59 -3.18 -19.16
CA THR A 86 -9.02 -2.92 -18.93
C THR A 86 -9.35 -1.43 -18.89
N TYR A 87 -8.53 -0.63 -18.21
CA TYR A 87 -8.74 0.80 -18.10
C TYR A 87 -8.29 1.51 -19.38
N ARG A 88 -9.07 2.49 -19.82
CA ARG A 88 -8.72 3.34 -20.97
C ARG A 88 -8.78 4.80 -20.55
N ASN A 89 -7.78 5.59 -20.93
CA ASN A 89 -7.70 7.00 -20.53
C ASN A 89 -8.86 7.85 -21.08
N ASP A 90 -9.46 7.44 -22.20
CA ASP A 90 -10.55 8.17 -22.87
C ASP A 90 -11.95 7.74 -22.37
N THR A 91 -12.16 6.45 -22.13
CA THR A 91 -13.47 5.91 -21.74
C THR A 91 -13.57 5.47 -20.27
N GLY A 92 -12.45 5.42 -19.56
CA GLY A 92 -12.36 4.91 -18.20
C GLY A 92 -12.56 3.39 -18.11
N TRP A 93 -13.18 2.95 -17.01
CA TRP A 93 -13.52 1.53 -16.79
C TRP A 93 -14.70 1.09 -17.65
N PRO A 94 -14.73 -0.16 -18.15
CA PRO A 94 -15.83 -0.67 -18.98
C PRO A 94 -17.14 -0.80 -18.21
N SER A 95 -17.09 -0.90 -16.88
CA SER A 95 -18.24 -0.85 -15.99
C SER A 95 -17.83 -0.47 -14.58
N LEU A 96 -18.80 -0.03 -13.77
CA LEU A 96 -18.59 0.18 -12.34
C LEU A 96 -18.21 -1.12 -11.61
N ALA A 97 -18.77 -2.26 -12.04
CA ALA A 97 -18.45 -3.55 -11.44
C ALA A 97 -16.98 -3.93 -11.68
N ALA A 98 -16.46 -3.74 -12.90
CA ALA A 98 -15.05 -3.99 -13.21
C ALA A 98 -14.13 -3.09 -12.38
N ARG A 99 -14.47 -1.80 -12.27
CA ARG A 99 -13.74 -0.88 -11.40
C ARG A 99 -13.73 -1.36 -9.95
N ASP A 100 -14.88 -1.71 -9.40
CA ASP A 100 -15.00 -2.05 -7.98
C ASP A 100 -14.27 -3.37 -7.66
N VAL A 101 -14.26 -4.34 -8.57
CA VAL A 101 -13.44 -5.57 -8.45
C VAL A 101 -11.96 -5.20 -8.36
N TRP A 102 -11.45 -4.44 -9.33
CA TRP A 102 -10.05 -4.04 -9.36
C TRP A 102 -9.64 -3.19 -8.14
N MET A 103 -10.52 -2.28 -7.69
CA MET A 103 -10.27 -1.44 -6.51
C MET A 103 -10.19 -2.25 -5.22
N ASN A 104 -11.06 -3.25 -5.06
CA ASN A 104 -11.05 -4.11 -3.87
C ASN A 104 -9.81 -5.01 -3.84
N GLU A 105 -9.41 -5.56 -4.99
CA GLU A 105 -8.15 -6.30 -5.09
C GLU A 105 -6.94 -5.41 -4.75
N GLY A 106 -6.94 -4.16 -5.22
CA GLY A 106 -5.90 -3.20 -4.87
C GLY A 106 -5.83 -2.89 -3.38
N ASP A 107 -6.97 -2.85 -2.67
CA ASP A 107 -6.97 -2.69 -1.21
C ASP A 107 -6.33 -3.89 -0.50
N ASP A 108 -6.69 -5.10 -0.92
CA ASP A 108 -6.14 -6.34 -0.36
C ASP A 108 -4.62 -6.42 -0.60
N LEU A 109 -4.16 -6.03 -1.79
CA LEU A 109 -2.75 -5.96 -2.14
C LEU A 109 -2.02 -4.88 -1.34
N ALA A 110 -2.58 -3.68 -1.22
CA ALA A 110 -2.00 -2.61 -0.42
C ALA A 110 -1.83 -3.03 1.06
N GLU A 111 -2.79 -3.75 1.63
CA GLU A 111 -2.69 -4.29 3.01
C GLU A 111 -1.55 -5.33 3.12
N ARG A 112 -1.40 -6.19 2.11
CA ARG A 112 -0.32 -7.18 2.06
C ARG A 112 1.05 -6.52 1.92
N VAL A 113 1.18 -5.50 1.06
CA VAL A 113 2.40 -4.69 0.96
C VAL A 113 2.69 -4.04 2.31
N GLN A 114 1.69 -3.39 2.94
CA GLN A 114 1.86 -2.74 4.24
C GLN A 114 2.34 -3.72 5.32
N ARG A 115 1.83 -4.96 5.29
CA ARG A 115 2.27 -6.02 6.21
C ARG A 115 3.73 -6.38 6.03
N GLU A 116 4.18 -6.56 4.80
CA GLU A 116 5.56 -6.97 4.50
C GLU A 116 6.56 -5.82 4.75
N VAL A 117 6.18 -4.57 4.51
CA VAL A 117 7.06 -3.40 4.69
C VAL A 117 6.89 -2.69 6.05
N TRP A 118 6.13 -3.27 6.98
CA TRP A 118 5.73 -2.63 8.25
C TRP A 118 6.90 -2.10 9.11
N ASP A 119 8.10 -2.64 8.99
CA ASP A 119 9.23 -2.13 9.78
C ASP A 119 9.97 -0.95 9.13
N ILE A 120 9.70 -0.66 7.86
CA ILE A 120 10.49 0.29 7.06
C ILE A 120 9.66 1.37 6.33
N ALA A 121 8.36 1.15 6.11
CA ALA A 121 7.53 2.06 5.33
C ALA A 121 6.06 2.15 5.78
N ASP A 122 5.46 3.32 5.58
CA ASP A 122 4.01 3.58 5.56
C ASP A 122 3.50 3.49 4.11
N VAL A 123 2.53 2.61 3.86
CA VAL A 123 1.88 2.48 2.56
C VAL A 123 0.65 3.39 2.51
N ARG A 124 0.55 4.19 1.45
CA ARG A 124 -0.58 5.07 1.17
C ARG A 124 -1.36 4.51 -0.01
N THR A 125 -2.57 4.07 0.26
CA THR A 125 -3.50 3.51 -0.72
C THR A 125 -4.05 4.63 -1.61
N GLU A 126 -3.41 4.87 -2.75
CA GLU A 126 -3.75 5.96 -3.68
C GLU A 126 -4.40 5.48 -4.97
N HIS A 127 -4.49 4.16 -5.20
CA HIS A 127 -5.14 3.59 -6.39
C HIS A 127 -6.63 3.93 -6.46
N ARG A 128 -7.31 4.11 -5.33
CA ARG A 128 -8.69 4.63 -5.28
C ARG A 128 -8.80 6.12 -5.63
N GLY A 129 -7.69 6.85 -5.48
CA GLY A 129 -7.57 8.27 -5.84
C GLY A 129 -7.34 8.49 -7.33
N PHE A 130 -7.26 7.41 -8.13
CA PHE A 130 -7.31 7.47 -9.59
C PHE A 130 -8.70 7.97 -10.03
N GLN A 131 -8.93 9.26 -9.82
CA GLN A 131 -10.12 9.96 -10.29
C GLN A 131 -10.03 10.05 -11.81
N GLU A 132 -11.07 9.53 -12.45
CA GLU A 132 -11.45 9.82 -13.82
C GLU A 132 -11.11 11.27 -14.15
N PHE A 133 -10.06 11.47 -14.96
CA PHE A 133 -9.85 12.75 -15.66
C PHE A 133 -11.08 12.91 -16.57
N ARG A 134 -12.14 13.52 -16.03
CA ARG A 134 -13.28 13.95 -16.83
C ARG A 134 -12.87 15.32 -17.40
N PRO A 135 -12.77 15.48 -18.73
CA PRO A 135 -12.43 16.75 -19.36
C PRO A 135 -13.45 17.86 -19.01
#